data_AF-A0A2T4B5L4-F1
#
_entry.id   AF-A0A2T4B5L4-F1
#
_cell.length_a   1.000
_cell.length_b   1.000
_cell.length_c   1.000
_cell.angle_alpha   90.00
_cell.angle_beta   90.00
_cell.angle_gamma   90.00
#
_symmetry.space_group_name_H-M   'P 1'
#
loop_
_entity.id
_entity.type
_entity.pdbx_description
1 polymer ?
#
loop_
_entity_poly.entity_id
_entity_poly.type
_entity_poly.pdbx_seq_one_letter_code
_entity_poly.pdbx_strand_id
1 'polypeptide(L)'
;MANKYNTVLVIGGEGEKCRLVAEGYGFKDVVTPGDIIKHNAATTPFRKLTPEELANSRERNFDDVVIDAVFVFADSRDWAGDIQIMLDVAMSQQGRLGTRSETFDEGPPFYFSHNDVVWSAAHEHVRLGMGALRRMFEITFRDLTDGKGKLHTHAFGKPQVSTFEFAERLMQSWRSTEHGISGPPQTVYFVGDTPESDIQGTNAINQVADNDWYSILVKTGVYQDGTEPAHKPRVTVNTVLDAVHHGIQREMRKKVVSSLKRNVLGQSECAGTETNPAIVDDDMLVSV
;
A
#
# COMPACT_ATOMS: atom_id res chain seq x y z
N MET A 1 -8.43 -13.37 3.60
CA MET A 1 -8.76 -13.87 2.24
C MET A 1 -8.62 -15.39 2.16
N ALA A 2 -7.53 -16.00 2.64
CA ALA A 2 -7.32 -17.45 2.66
C ALA A 2 -8.53 -18.32 3.05
N ASN A 3 -9.31 -17.96 4.08
CA ASN A 3 -10.49 -18.72 4.49
C ASN A 3 -11.75 -18.55 3.60
N LYS A 4 -11.69 -17.71 2.55
CA LYS A 4 -12.82 -17.44 1.63
C LYS A 4 -12.69 -18.18 0.29
N TYR A 5 -11.45 -18.40 -0.17
CA TYR A 5 -11.13 -18.96 -1.48
C TYR A 5 -10.34 -20.24 -1.27
N ASN A 6 -10.76 -21.35 -1.88
CA ASN A 6 -10.11 -22.64 -1.72
C ASN A 6 -8.92 -22.75 -2.68
N THR A 7 -9.20 -22.58 -3.98
CA THR A 7 -8.24 -22.70 -5.09
C THR A 7 -7.98 -21.33 -5.69
N VAL A 8 -6.73 -20.88 -5.64
CA VAL A 8 -6.34 -19.53 -6.07
C VAL A 8 -5.18 -19.56 -7.06
N LEU A 9 -5.24 -18.71 -8.09
CA LEU A 9 -4.13 -18.47 -9.00
C LEU A 9 -3.28 -17.31 -8.48
N VAL A 10 -2.00 -17.57 -8.20
CA VAL A 10 -1.05 -16.56 -7.74
C VAL A 10 -0.04 -16.25 -8.85
N ILE A 11 0.07 -14.95 -9.19
CA ILE A 11 0.82 -14.44 -10.33
C ILE A 11 1.97 -13.52 -9.86
N GLY A 12 3.08 -13.58 -10.59
CA GLY A 12 4.25 -12.72 -10.41
C GLY A 12 5.37 -13.33 -9.56
N GLY A 13 6.47 -12.59 -9.47
CA GLY A 13 7.65 -12.99 -8.71
C GLY A 13 8.63 -13.89 -9.49
N GLU A 14 9.40 -14.70 -8.76
CA GLU A 14 10.46 -15.56 -9.30
C GLU A 14 10.37 -16.95 -8.68
N GLY A 15 10.37 -18.00 -9.51
CA GLY A 15 10.20 -19.38 -9.05
C GLY A 15 8.94 -19.54 -8.19
N GLU A 16 9.02 -20.34 -7.14
CA GLU A 16 7.88 -20.57 -6.23
C GLU A 16 7.68 -19.47 -5.16
N LYS A 17 8.46 -18.37 -5.16
CA LYS A 17 8.44 -17.38 -4.05
C LYS A 17 7.04 -16.89 -3.70
N CYS A 18 6.22 -16.52 -4.69
CA CYS A 18 4.86 -16.06 -4.46
C CYS A 18 3.91 -17.18 -4.04
N ARG A 19 4.14 -18.44 -4.47
CA ARG A 19 3.36 -19.60 -4.00
C ARG A 19 3.62 -19.85 -2.51
N LEU A 20 4.88 -19.90 -2.11
CA LEU A 20 5.30 -20.11 -0.71
C LEU A 20 4.79 -18.99 0.21
N VAL A 21 4.74 -17.75 -0.26
CA VAL A 21 4.13 -16.63 0.48
C VAL A 21 2.61 -16.81 0.62
N ALA A 22 1.91 -17.27 -0.41
CA ALA A 22 0.46 -17.53 -0.33
C ALA A 22 0.13 -18.71 0.59
N GLU A 23 0.87 -19.81 0.50
CA GLU A 23 0.75 -20.97 1.41
C GLU A 23 1.08 -20.55 2.86
N GLY A 24 2.09 -19.69 3.06
CA GLY A 24 2.41 -19.08 4.36
C GLY A 24 1.33 -18.13 4.91
N TYR A 25 0.51 -17.52 4.04
CA TYR A 25 -0.71 -16.79 4.43
C TYR A 25 -1.94 -17.70 4.64
N GLY A 26 -1.78 -19.02 4.52
CA GLY A 26 -2.80 -20.02 4.77
C GLY A 26 -3.75 -20.32 3.59
N PHE A 27 -3.43 -19.88 2.37
CA PHE A 27 -4.17 -20.36 1.19
C PHE A 27 -3.89 -21.86 0.99
N LYS A 28 -4.95 -22.64 0.69
CA LYS A 28 -4.91 -24.10 0.76
C LYS A 28 -4.48 -24.77 -0.54
N ASP A 29 -5.01 -24.30 -1.66
CA ASP A 29 -4.69 -24.79 -2.99
C ASP A 29 -4.22 -23.61 -3.85
N VAL A 30 -2.90 -23.53 -4.07
CA VAL A 30 -2.27 -22.42 -4.77
C VAL A 30 -1.71 -22.89 -6.11
N VAL A 31 -2.34 -22.40 -7.18
CA VAL A 31 -1.94 -22.55 -8.58
C VAL A 31 -1.06 -21.37 -8.99
N THR A 32 -0.13 -21.60 -9.91
CA THR A 32 0.72 -20.59 -10.56
C THR A 32 0.61 -20.71 -12.09
N PRO A 33 0.99 -19.67 -12.87
CA PRO A 33 1.07 -19.75 -14.32
C PRO A 33 1.88 -20.94 -14.82
N GLY A 34 2.97 -21.30 -14.13
CA GLY A 34 3.81 -22.44 -14.48
C GLY A 34 3.08 -23.78 -14.46
N ASP A 35 2.19 -24.02 -13.48
CA ASP A 35 1.42 -25.26 -13.39
C ASP A 35 0.49 -25.41 -14.61
N ILE A 36 -0.15 -24.32 -15.03
CA ILE A 36 -1.07 -24.26 -16.18
C ILE A 36 -0.29 -24.52 -17.49
N ILE A 37 0.86 -23.85 -17.68
CA ILE A 37 1.72 -24.02 -18.86
C ILE A 37 2.32 -25.43 -18.92
N LYS A 38 2.64 -26.04 -17.76
CA LYS A 38 3.14 -27.42 -17.67
C LYS A 38 2.07 -28.44 -18.10
N HIS A 39 0.81 -28.20 -17.77
CA HIS A 39 -0.31 -29.02 -18.20
C HIS A 39 -0.63 -28.81 -19.70
N ASN A 40 -0.69 -27.56 -20.16
CA ASN A 40 -0.92 -27.23 -21.58
C ASN A 40 -0.02 -26.10 -22.06
N ALA A 41 1.08 -26.46 -22.72
CA ALA A 41 2.03 -25.50 -23.28
C ALA A 41 1.44 -24.62 -24.41
N ALA A 42 0.30 -25.00 -25.00
CA ALA A 42 -0.36 -24.19 -26.03
C ALA A 42 -1.08 -22.96 -25.46
N THR A 43 -1.32 -22.90 -24.14
CA THR A 43 -1.89 -21.71 -23.47
C THR A 43 -0.99 -20.48 -23.61
N THR A 44 0.34 -20.65 -23.70
CA THR A 44 1.29 -19.54 -23.89
C THR A 44 2.19 -19.84 -25.10
N PRO A 45 1.70 -19.72 -26.34
CA PRO A 45 2.33 -20.33 -27.53
C PRO A 45 3.72 -19.77 -27.89
N PHE A 46 4.10 -18.63 -27.33
CA PHE A 46 5.42 -17.99 -27.54
C PHE A 46 6.41 -18.24 -26.39
N ARG A 47 6.01 -18.92 -25.31
CA ARG A 47 6.85 -19.26 -24.15
C ARG A 47 7.05 -20.76 -24.02
N LYS A 48 8.17 -21.15 -23.43
CA LYS A 48 8.40 -22.47 -22.85
C LYS A 48 8.93 -22.27 -21.44
N LEU A 49 8.53 -23.13 -20.51
CA LEU A 49 9.11 -23.13 -19.18
C LEU A 49 10.61 -23.48 -19.26
N THR A 50 11.43 -22.77 -18.51
CA THR A 50 12.80 -23.16 -18.23
C THR A 50 12.82 -24.48 -17.43
N PRO A 51 13.96 -25.21 -17.39
CA PRO A 51 14.06 -26.43 -16.58
C PRO A 51 13.75 -26.23 -15.10
N GLU A 52 14.07 -25.05 -14.54
CA GLU A 52 13.75 -24.67 -13.16
C GLU A 52 12.24 -24.44 -12.98
N GLU A 53 11.61 -23.63 -13.83
CA GLU A 53 10.16 -23.43 -13.79
C GLU A 53 9.39 -24.75 -13.98
N LEU A 54 9.85 -25.63 -14.88
CA LEU A 54 9.22 -26.92 -15.15
C LEU A 54 9.32 -27.90 -13.96
N ALA A 55 10.42 -27.84 -13.21
CA ALA A 55 10.61 -28.61 -11.97
C ALA A 55 9.74 -28.05 -10.83
N ASN A 56 9.68 -26.73 -10.69
CA ASN A 56 8.91 -26.00 -9.69
C ASN A 56 7.38 -25.98 -9.94
N SER A 57 6.96 -26.27 -11.18
CA SER A 57 5.54 -26.33 -11.55
C SER A 57 4.94 -27.69 -11.17
N ARG A 58 3.81 -27.67 -10.45
CA ARG A 58 3.09 -28.85 -9.96
C ARG A 58 2.28 -29.45 -11.11
N GLU A 59 2.33 -30.77 -11.24
CA GLU A 59 1.57 -31.49 -12.26
C GLU A 59 0.12 -31.71 -11.79
N ARG A 60 -0.85 -31.30 -12.63
CA ARG A 60 -2.28 -31.30 -12.36
C ARG A 60 -3.04 -31.30 -13.68
N ASN A 61 -4.19 -31.97 -13.74
CA ASN A 61 -5.14 -31.75 -14.84
C ASN A 61 -5.98 -30.49 -14.53
N PHE A 62 -6.09 -29.55 -15.48
CA PHE A 62 -6.88 -28.33 -15.33
C PHE A 62 -8.26 -28.35 -16.03
N ASP A 63 -8.63 -29.42 -16.75
CA ASP A 63 -9.94 -29.59 -17.43
C ASP A 63 -11.18 -29.30 -16.53
N ASP A 64 -11.06 -29.66 -15.24
CA ASP A 64 -12.09 -29.54 -14.22
C ASP A 64 -11.73 -28.53 -13.11
N VAL A 65 -10.64 -27.77 -13.25
CA VAL A 65 -10.15 -26.89 -12.18
C VAL A 65 -10.83 -25.52 -12.21
N VAL A 66 -11.51 -25.21 -11.12
CA VAL A 66 -12.07 -23.89 -10.81
C VAL A 66 -11.04 -23.05 -10.05
N ILE A 67 -10.84 -21.81 -10.51
CA ILE A 67 -10.05 -20.78 -9.82
C ILE A 67 -11.02 -19.81 -9.12
N ASP A 68 -11.09 -19.83 -7.80
CA ASP A 68 -12.05 -19.02 -7.04
C ASP A 68 -11.69 -17.52 -6.98
N ALA A 69 -10.39 -17.21 -7.12
CA ALA A 69 -9.83 -15.86 -7.15
C ALA A 69 -8.41 -15.85 -7.74
N VAL A 70 -8.02 -14.72 -8.33
CA VAL A 70 -6.66 -14.48 -8.85
C VAL A 70 -5.97 -13.41 -8.00
N PHE A 71 -4.70 -13.64 -7.67
CA PHE A 71 -3.88 -12.74 -6.87
C PHE A 71 -2.56 -12.41 -7.57
N VAL A 72 -2.39 -11.17 -8.00
CA VAL A 72 -1.14 -10.66 -8.55
C VAL A 72 -0.33 -10.08 -7.38
N PHE A 73 0.59 -10.89 -6.84
CA PHE A 73 1.35 -10.58 -5.62
C PHE A 73 2.54 -9.65 -5.90
N ALA A 74 3.22 -9.85 -7.02
CA ALA A 74 4.37 -9.07 -7.48
C ALA A 74 4.31 -8.88 -9.00
N ASP A 75 5.21 -8.08 -9.56
CA ASP A 75 5.33 -7.96 -11.01
C ASP A 75 5.58 -9.31 -11.69
N SER A 76 4.91 -9.51 -12.83
CA SER A 76 5.17 -10.63 -13.72
C SER A 76 6.55 -10.50 -14.39
N ARG A 77 7.18 -11.63 -14.70
CA ARG A 77 8.40 -11.72 -15.51
C ARG A 77 8.15 -12.05 -16.98
N ASP A 78 6.92 -12.43 -17.33
CA ASP A 78 6.45 -12.66 -18.71
C ASP A 78 5.02 -12.14 -18.84
N TRP A 79 4.91 -10.88 -19.26
CA TRP A 79 3.63 -10.19 -19.29
C TRP A 79 2.69 -10.74 -20.38
N ALA A 80 3.23 -11.40 -21.42
CA ALA A 80 2.40 -11.95 -22.50
C ALA A 80 1.71 -13.25 -22.05
N GLY A 81 2.46 -14.20 -21.49
CA GLY A 81 1.88 -15.45 -21.00
C GLY A 81 0.97 -15.26 -19.78
N ASP A 82 1.38 -14.41 -18.83
CA ASP A 82 0.57 -14.17 -17.63
C ASP A 82 -0.73 -13.39 -17.98
N ILE A 83 -0.70 -12.40 -18.89
CA ILE A 83 -1.94 -11.75 -19.36
C ILE A 83 -2.85 -12.76 -20.08
N GLN A 84 -2.32 -13.64 -20.93
CA GLN A 84 -3.13 -14.66 -21.60
C GLN A 84 -3.85 -15.57 -20.60
N ILE A 85 -3.14 -16.06 -19.58
CA ILE A 85 -3.73 -16.89 -18.52
C ILE A 85 -4.77 -16.10 -17.70
N MET A 86 -4.49 -14.83 -17.38
CA MET A 86 -5.46 -13.95 -16.71
C MET A 86 -6.73 -13.75 -17.54
N LEU A 87 -6.59 -13.57 -18.86
CA LEU A 87 -7.70 -13.40 -19.80
C LEU A 87 -8.54 -14.68 -19.92
N ASP A 88 -7.92 -15.84 -20.02
CA ASP A 88 -8.63 -17.13 -20.10
C ASP A 88 -9.40 -17.43 -18.81
N VAL A 89 -8.81 -17.13 -17.63
CA VAL A 89 -9.53 -17.22 -16.35
C VAL A 89 -10.67 -16.19 -16.27
N ALA A 90 -10.45 -14.94 -16.69
CA ALA A 90 -11.46 -13.88 -16.61
C ALA A 90 -12.66 -14.11 -17.54
N MET A 91 -12.46 -14.76 -18.68
CA MET A 91 -13.53 -15.06 -19.65
C MET A 91 -14.08 -16.49 -19.52
N SER A 92 -13.68 -17.24 -18.50
CA SER A 92 -14.19 -18.59 -18.20
C SER A 92 -15.57 -18.58 -17.54
N GLN A 93 -16.24 -19.73 -17.54
CA GLN A 93 -17.44 -19.97 -16.74
C GLN A 93 -17.01 -20.17 -15.28
N GLN A 94 -17.27 -19.18 -14.43
CA GLN A 94 -17.13 -19.27 -12.97
C GLN A 94 -15.72 -19.67 -12.50
N GLY A 95 -14.68 -19.27 -13.26
CA GLY A 95 -13.29 -19.58 -12.96
C GLY A 95 -12.80 -20.94 -13.46
N ARG A 96 -13.63 -21.74 -14.14
CA ARG A 96 -13.25 -23.07 -14.65
C ARG A 96 -12.39 -22.96 -15.92
N LEU A 97 -11.11 -23.33 -15.81
CA LEU A 97 -10.18 -23.34 -16.93
C LEU A 97 -10.69 -24.22 -18.09
N GLY A 98 -10.33 -23.86 -19.33
CA GLY A 98 -10.80 -24.53 -20.55
C GLY A 98 -12.24 -24.20 -20.99
N THR A 99 -13.03 -23.48 -20.17
CA THR A 99 -14.39 -23.04 -20.53
C THR A 99 -14.43 -21.60 -21.04
N ARG A 100 -15.59 -21.17 -21.58
CA ARG A 100 -15.84 -19.80 -22.02
C ARG A 100 -17.24 -19.36 -21.59
N SER A 101 -17.36 -18.25 -20.86
CA SER A 101 -18.65 -17.63 -20.53
C SER A 101 -19.25 -16.98 -21.78
N GLU A 102 -20.58 -16.95 -21.88
CA GLU A 102 -21.29 -16.24 -22.96
C GLU A 102 -21.46 -14.74 -22.65
N THR A 103 -21.45 -14.36 -21.36
CA THR A 103 -21.62 -12.97 -20.91
C THR A 103 -20.29 -12.29 -20.61
N PHE A 104 -19.28 -13.05 -20.17
CA PHE A 104 -18.03 -12.58 -19.57
C PHE A 104 -18.26 -11.78 -18.25
N ASP A 105 -19.36 -12.04 -17.55
CA ASP A 105 -19.63 -11.54 -16.18
C ASP A 105 -19.24 -12.55 -15.08
N GLU A 106 -18.93 -13.80 -15.46
CA GLU A 106 -18.75 -14.92 -14.52
C GLU A 106 -17.30 -15.12 -14.04
N GLY A 107 -16.35 -14.33 -14.52
CA GLY A 107 -14.93 -14.46 -14.16
C GLY A 107 -14.68 -14.21 -12.67
N PRO A 108 -13.72 -14.92 -12.05
CA PRO A 108 -13.41 -14.76 -10.63
C PRO A 108 -12.77 -13.39 -10.35
N PRO A 109 -12.81 -12.89 -9.10
CA PRO A 109 -12.22 -11.60 -8.74
C PRO A 109 -10.69 -11.63 -8.82
N PHE A 110 -10.12 -10.55 -9.34
CA PHE A 110 -8.67 -10.32 -9.46
C PHE A 110 -8.20 -9.33 -8.40
N TYR A 111 -7.14 -9.66 -7.67
CA TYR A 111 -6.56 -8.85 -6.60
C TYR A 111 -5.11 -8.48 -6.91
N PHE A 112 -4.85 -7.20 -7.17
CA PHE A 112 -3.51 -6.64 -7.41
C PHE A 112 -2.92 -6.04 -6.12
N SER A 113 -1.64 -6.30 -5.82
CA SER A 113 -1.03 -5.82 -4.56
C SER A 113 -0.73 -4.31 -4.55
N HIS A 114 -0.49 -3.68 -5.71
CA HIS A 114 -0.35 -2.23 -5.87
C HIS A 114 -0.88 -1.74 -7.23
N ASN A 115 -1.02 -0.41 -7.38
CA ASN A 115 -1.49 0.24 -8.61
C ASN A 115 -0.41 1.04 -9.37
N ASP A 116 0.82 1.10 -8.86
CA ASP A 116 1.85 1.98 -9.40
C ASP A 116 2.18 1.56 -10.85
N VAL A 117 1.86 2.44 -11.82
CA VAL A 117 2.02 2.18 -13.26
C VAL A 117 3.50 2.25 -13.67
N VAL A 118 4.25 3.13 -13.01
CA VAL A 118 5.70 3.29 -13.15
C VAL A 118 6.37 3.35 -11.77
N TRP A 119 7.64 2.97 -11.71
CA TRP A 119 8.47 3.03 -10.50
C TRP A 119 9.91 3.41 -10.83
N SER A 120 10.63 3.96 -9.85
CA SER A 120 12.05 4.29 -9.97
C SER A 120 12.91 3.04 -9.73
N ALA A 121 13.84 2.76 -10.66
CA ALA A 121 14.75 1.62 -10.61
C ALA A 121 16.20 2.07 -10.90
N ALA A 122 17.15 1.13 -11.00
CA ALA A 122 18.54 1.43 -11.32
C ALA A 122 18.80 1.94 -12.76
N HIS A 123 17.75 2.22 -13.54
CA HIS A 123 17.81 2.80 -14.88
C HIS A 123 17.56 4.31 -14.79
N GLU A 124 18.19 5.11 -15.66
CA GLU A 124 17.98 6.56 -15.80
C GLU A 124 16.53 7.01 -16.08
N HIS A 125 15.60 6.08 -16.28
CA HIS A 125 14.21 6.33 -16.67
C HIS A 125 13.30 5.37 -15.89
N VAL A 126 12.17 5.88 -15.38
CA VAL A 126 11.16 5.09 -14.66
C VAL A 126 10.76 3.84 -15.45
N ARG A 127 10.61 2.70 -14.78
CA ARG A 127 10.24 1.41 -15.38
C ARG A 127 8.76 1.14 -15.17
N LEU A 128 8.14 0.34 -16.03
CA LEU A 128 6.75 -0.09 -15.84
C LEU A 128 6.66 -1.02 -14.62
N GLY A 129 5.53 -0.97 -13.91
CA GLY A 129 5.19 -1.87 -12.80
C GLY A 129 3.75 -2.39 -12.92
N MET A 130 3.25 -3.01 -11.84
CA MET A 130 1.99 -3.74 -11.81
C MET A 130 0.78 -2.94 -12.32
N GLY A 131 0.74 -1.61 -12.14
CA GLY A 131 -0.32 -0.77 -12.69
C GLY A 131 -0.40 -0.78 -14.22
N ALA A 132 0.73 -0.96 -14.92
CA ALA A 132 0.78 -1.11 -16.38
C ALA A 132 0.30 -2.50 -16.82
N LEU A 133 0.74 -3.56 -16.12
CA LEU A 133 0.27 -4.94 -16.33
C LEU A 133 -1.25 -5.03 -16.16
N ARG A 134 -1.77 -4.49 -15.04
CA ARG A 134 -3.21 -4.36 -14.76
C ARG A 134 -3.94 -3.63 -15.88
N ARG A 135 -3.44 -2.46 -16.30
CA ARG A 135 -4.10 -1.64 -17.32
C ARG A 135 -4.13 -2.32 -18.69
N MET A 136 -3.09 -3.07 -19.07
CA MET A 136 -3.12 -3.86 -20.31
C MET A 136 -4.11 -5.02 -20.21
N PHE A 137 -4.15 -5.74 -19.09
CA PHE A 137 -5.16 -6.78 -18.85
C PHE A 137 -6.60 -6.24 -18.93
N GLU A 138 -6.90 -5.13 -18.25
CA GLU A 138 -8.24 -4.51 -18.24
C GLU A 138 -8.68 -3.99 -19.61
N ILE A 139 -7.75 -3.40 -20.38
CA ILE A 139 -8.01 -2.94 -21.75
C ILE A 139 -8.20 -4.13 -22.70
N THR A 140 -7.29 -5.09 -22.71
CA THR A 140 -7.36 -6.26 -23.60
C THR A 140 -8.57 -7.14 -23.28
N PHE A 141 -8.98 -7.28 -22.01
CA PHE A 141 -10.23 -7.94 -21.67
C PHE A 141 -11.42 -7.26 -22.37
N ARG A 142 -11.59 -5.96 -22.15
CA ARG A 142 -12.69 -5.18 -22.74
C ARG A 142 -12.67 -5.25 -24.27
N ASP A 143 -11.49 -5.18 -24.88
CA ASP A 143 -11.34 -5.15 -26.33
C ASP A 143 -11.58 -6.54 -26.96
N LEU A 144 -11.30 -7.63 -26.23
CA LEU A 144 -11.62 -9.01 -26.65
C LEU A 144 -13.08 -9.42 -26.40
N THR A 145 -13.84 -8.67 -25.59
CA THR A 145 -15.26 -8.94 -25.30
C THR A 145 -16.21 -8.00 -26.04
N ASP A 146 -15.74 -7.15 -26.97
CA ASP A 146 -16.49 -6.02 -27.55
C ASP A 146 -17.08 -5.06 -26.50
N GLY A 147 -16.48 -4.97 -25.31
CA GLY A 147 -17.00 -4.23 -24.16
C GLY A 147 -18.17 -4.90 -23.44
N LYS A 148 -18.46 -6.18 -23.74
CA LYS A 148 -19.44 -7.01 -23.01
C LYS A 148 -18.82 -7.56 -21.73
N GLY A 149 -19.69 -7.93 -20.79
CA GLY A 149 -19.30 -8.50 -19.51
C GLY A 149 -18.62 -7.52 -18.56
N LYS A 150 -18.06 -8.06 -17.48
CA LYS A 150 -17.59 -7.26 -16.35
C LYS A 150 -16.42 -7.90 -15.65
N LEU A 151 -15.26 -7.28 -15.79
CA LEU A 151 -14.07 -7.70 -15.09
C LEU A 151 -14.09 -7.23 -13.63
N HIS A 152 -13.96 -8.17 -12.70
CA HIS A 152 -13.99 -7.92 -11.26
C HIS A 152 -12.58 -7.64 -10.70
N THR A 153 -11.96 -6.53 -11.09
CA THR A 153 -10.66 -6.12 -10.52
C THR A 153 -10.81 -5.37 -9.19
N HIS A 154 -9.92 -5.72 -8.28
CA HIS A 154 -9.61 -5.01 -7.05
C HIS A 154 -8.10 -4.81 -6.99
N ALA A 155 -7.65 -3.69 -6.47
CA ALA A 155 -6.24 -3.46 -6.20
C ALA A 155 -6.10 -2.85 -4.82
N PHE A 156 -4.95 -3.06 -4.20
CA PHE A 156 -4.57 -2.49 -2.91
C PHE A 156 -3.41 -1.51 -3.06
N GLY A 157 -2.75 -1.18 -1.95
CA GLY A 157 -1.61 -0.27 -1.93
C GLY A 157 -2.03 1.21 -2.01
N LYS A 158 -1.05 2.05 -2.31
CA LYS A 158 -1.25 3.48 -2.52
C LYS A 158 -2.05 3.74 -3.81
N PRO A 159 -2.77 4.88 -3.94
CA PRO A 159 -2.99 5.94 -2.95
C PRO A 159 -4.19 5.67 -2.00
N GLN A 160 -4.65 4.42 -1.83
CA GLN A 160 -5.89 4.12 -1.10
C GLN A 160 -5.77 4.36 0.41
N VAL A 161 -6.69 5.13 0.98
CA VAL A 161 -6.74 5.49 2.42
C VAL A 161 -6.64 4.27 3.34
N SER A 162 -7.32 3.16 3.01
CA SER A 162 -7.30 1.89 3.76
C SER A 162 -5.90 1.28 3.91
N THR A 163 -4.99 1.53 2.95
CA THR A 163 -3.58 1.13 3.04
C THR A 163 -2.82 1.96 4.08
N PHE A 164 -3.11 3.26 4.16
CA PHE A 164 -2.50 4.16 5.14
C PHE A 164 -3.03 3.89 6.56
N GLU A 165 -4.33 3.63 6.71
CA GLU A 165 -4.91 3.16 7.98
C GLU A 165 -4.28 1.82 8.46
N PHE A 166 -4.02 0.89 7.53
CA PHE A 166 -3.39 -0.38 7.85
C PHE A 166 -1.93 -0.17 8.30
N ALA A 167 -1.18 0.67 7.59
CA ALA A 167 0.16 1.06 7.99
C ALA A 167 0.17 1.76 9.37
N GLU A 168 -0.86 2.56 9.68
CA GLU A 168 -1.00 3.17 11.00
C GLU A 168 -1.23 2.14 12.11
N ARG A 169 -2.16 1.20 11.93
CA ARG A 169 -2.42 0.12 12.90
C ARG A 169 -1.16 -0.74 13.16
N LEU A 170 -0.36 -1.01 12.12
CA LEU A 170 0.94 -1.65 12.28
C LEU A 170 1.93 -0.79 13.08
N MET A 171 2.03 0.51 12.75
CA MET A 171 2.92 1.46 13.44
C MET A 171 2.54 1.66 14.91
N GLN A 172 1.25 1.73 15.23
CA GLN A 172 0.72 1.77 16.60
C GLN A 172 1.11 0.50 17.36
N SER A 173 0.90 -0.68 16.75
CA SER A 173 1.23 -1.98 17.35
C SER A 173 2.73 -2.08 17.63
N TRP A 174 3.58 -1.72 16.66
CA TRP A 174 5.04 -1.74 16.80
C TRP A 174 5.53 -0.78 17.89
N ARG A 175 5.00 0.46 17.95
CA ARG A 175 5.34 1.43 19.02
C ARG A 175 4.91 0.96 20.41
N SER A 176 3.81 0.22 20.50
CA SER A 176 3.35 -0.38 21.76
C SER A 176 4.28 -1.52 22.20
N THR A 177 4.63 -2.43 21.29
CA THR A 177 5.47 -3.61 21.61
C THR A 177 6.92 -3.24 21.90
N GLU A 178 7.57 -2.48 21.02
CA GLU A 178 9.02 -2.22 21.13
C GLU A 178 9.37 -1.09 22.11
N HIS A 179 8.43 -0.17 22.36
CA HIS A 179 8.71 1.08 23.09
C HIS A 179 7.70 1.40 24.20
N GLY A 180 6.65 0.59 24.38
CA GLY A 180 5.59 0.85 25.37
C GLY A 180 4.73 2.09 25.09
N ILE A 181 4.81 2.67 23.89
CA ILE A 181 4.11 3.91 23.55
C ILE A 181 2.74 3.58 22.96
N SER A 182 1.70 3.73 23.77
CA SER A 182 0.31 3.58 23.34
C SER A 182 -0.14 4.70 22.39
N GLY A 183 -1.05 4.36 21.47
CA GLY A 183 -1.72 5.28 20.57
C GLY A 183 -0.92 5.69 19.31
N PRO A 184 -1.55 6.44 18.38
CA PRO A 184 -0.91 6.96 17.18
C PRO A 184 0.19 7.99 17.47
N PRO A 185 1.11 8.25 16.52
CA PRO A 185 1.96 9.43 16.57
C PRO A 185 1.14 10.69 16.28
N GLN A 186 1.49 11.82 16.89
CA GLN A 186 0.85 13.13 16.62
C GLN A 186 1.11 13.66 15.21
N THR A 187 2.15 13.15 14.54
CA THR A 187 2.52 13.51 13.17
C THR A 187 3.16 12.29 12.51
N VAL A 188 2.66 11.88 11.35
CA VAL A 188 3.30 10.89 10.49
C VAL A 188 3.98 11.64 9.35
N TYR A 189 5.30 11.49 9.20
CA TYR A 189 6.01 12.00 8.03
C TYR A 189 6.06 10.91 6.97
N PHE A 190 5.25 11.05 5.92
CA PHE A 190 5.27 10.13 4.79
C PHE A 190 6.21 10.68 3.72
N VAL A 191 7.24 9.92 3.39
CA VAL A 191 8.29 10.30 2.45
C VAL A 191 8.18 9.40 1.23
N GLY A 192 8.05 9.99 0.04
CA GLY A 192 7.88 9.25 -1.21
C GLY A 192 8.31 10.06 -2.43
N ASP A 193 8.34 9.40 -3.58
CA ASP A 193 8.85 9.93 -4.86
C ASP A 193 7.75 10.08 -5.93
N THR A 194 6.56 9.54 -5.68
CA THR A 194 5.50 9.39 -6.68
C THR A 194 4.27 10.23 -6.28
N PRO A 195 4.00 11.38 -6.94
CA PRO A 195 2.90 12.28 -6.57
C PRO A 195 1.51 11.62 -6.56
N GLU A 196 1.22 10.79 -7.54
CA GLU A 196 -0.03 10.06 -7.78
C GLU A 196 -0.23 8.84 -6.85
N SER A 197 0.71 8.60 -5.94
CA SER A 197 0.74 7.40 -5.09
C SER A 197 1.03 7.78 -3.64
N ASP A 198 2.23 8.27 -3.36
CA ASP A 198 2.65 8.66 -2.00
C ASP A 198 1.97 9.94 -1.56
N ILE A 199 2.04 10.99 -2.39
CA ILE A 199 1.59 12.33 -2.01
C ILE A 199 0.06 12.41 -2.04
N GLN A 200 -0.59 11.86 -3.08
CA GLN A 200 -2.04 11.73 -3.14
C GLN A 200 -2.59 10.96 -1.93
N GLY A 201 -2.03 9.78 -1.64
CA GLY A 201 -2.49 8.93 -0.54
C GLY A 201 -2.30 9.58 0.82
N THR A 202 -1.13 10.18 1.07
CA THR A 202 -0.84 10.93 2.31
C THR A 202 -1.77 12.12 2.49
N ASN A 203 -2.02 12.88 1.42
CA ASN A 203 -2.93 14.02 1.46
C ASN A 203 -4.40 13.60 1.65
N ALA A 204 -4.76 12.37 1.29
CA ALA A 204 -6.11 11.80 1.50
C ALA A 204 -6.31 11.31 2.94
N ILE A 205 -5.39 10.50 3.50
CA ILE A 205 -5.48 10.06 4.91
C ILE A 205 -5.46 11.26 5.87
N ASN A 206 -4.71 12.32 5.54
CA ASN A 206 -4.69 13.57 6.32
C ASN A 206 -6.06 14.30 6.40
N GLN A 207 -7.04 13.95 5.57
CA GLN A 207 -8.38 14.57 5.62
C GLN A 207 -9.34 13.82 6.56
N VAL A 208 -8.98 12.61 7.01
CA VAL A 208 -9.87 11.72 7.77
C VAL A 208 -9.26 11.15 9.06
N ALA A 209 -7.95 11.23 9.24
CA ALA A 209 -7.27 10.78 10.46
C ALA A 209 -7.13 11.91 11.50
N ASP A 210 -7.12 11.55 12.78
CA ASP A 210 -6.99 12.50 13.91
C ASP A 210 -5.57 13.12 14.06
N ASN A 211 -4.59 12.67 13.27
CA ASN A 211 -3.19 13.05 13.35
C ASN A 211 -2.63 13.70 12.07
N ASP A 212 -1.52 14.44 12.23
CA ASP A 212 -0.92 15.24 11.16
C ASP A 212 -0.13 14.37 10.16
N TRP A 213 -0.77 13.90 9.09
CA TRP A 213 -0.10 13.19 7.99
C TRP A 213 0.58 14.21 7.05
N TYR A 214 1.91 14.26 7.14
CA TYR A 214 2.75 15.24 6.51
C TYR A 214 3.47 14.65 5.30
N SER A 215 3.03 15.03 4.10
CA SER A 215 3.62 14.58 2.83
C SER A 215 4.93 15.28 2.51
N ILE A 216 5.99 14.49 2.29
CA ILE A 216 7.31 14.93 1.81
C ILE A 216 7.58 14.24 0.47
N LEU A 217 7.81 15.04 -0.57
CA LEU A 217 8.25 14.57 -1.89
C LEU A 217 9.78 14.63 -2.00
N VAL A 218 10.42 13.54 -2.41
CA VAL A 218 11.85 13.50 -2.74
C VAL A 218 12.09 13.57 -4.26
N LYS A 219 13.28 13.98 -4.67
CA LYS A 219 13.69 14.13 -6.09
C LYS A 219 14.50 12.94 -6.63
N THR A 220 14.69 11.89 -5.83
CA THR A 220 15.52 10.73 -6.17
C THR A 220 14.70 9.58 -6.77
N GLY A 221 13.71 9.86 -7.62
CA GLY A 221 12.77 8.85 -8.07
C GLY A 221 11.84 9.26 -9.21
N VAL A 222 10.57 8.83 -9.15
CA VAL A 222 9.58 9.04 -10.21
C VAL A 222 9.36 10.52 -10.54
N TYR A 223 9.18 11.37 -9.53
CA TYR A 223 9.05 12.82 -9.71
C TYR A 223 10.31 13.46 -10.31
N GLN A 224 10.11 14.20 -11.40
CA GLN A 224 11.15 14.92 -12.12
C GLN A 224 11.28 16.36 -11.59
N ASP A 225 12.48 16.77 -11.21
CA ASP A 225 12.69 18.13 -10.70
C ASP A 225 12.43 19.20 -11.77
N GLY A 226 11.93 20.36 -11.35
CA GLY A 226 11.46 21.43 -12.24
C GLY A 226 10.08 21.20 -12.87
N THR A 227 9.42 20.07 -12.63
CA THR A 227 8.00 19.85 -13.01
C THR A 227 7.05 20.24 -11.88
N GLU A 228 5.78 20.53 -12.20
CA GLU A 228 4.75 20.69 -11.15
C GLU A 228 4.16 19.30 -10.83
N PRO A 229 4.22 18.83 -9.56
CA PRO A 229 3.71 17.51 -9.19
C PRO A 229 2.17 17.50 -9.20
N ALA A 230 1.57 16.47 -9.82
CA ALA A 230 0.11 16.32 -9.96
C ALA A 230 -0.67 16.41 -8.63
N HIS A 231 -0.02 16.04 -7.51
CA HIS A 231 -0.50 16.30 -6.17
C HIS A 231 0.55 17.07 -5.36
N LYS A 232 0.15 18.23 -4.82
CA LYS A 232 1.04 19.13 -4.09
C LYS A 232 1.46 18.52 -2.73
N PRO A 233 2.76 18.30 -2.47
CA PRO A 233 3.24 17.88 -1.15
C PRO A 233 3.27 19.06 -0.18
N ARG A 234 3.42 18.79 1.11
CA ARG A 234 3.66 19.85 2.11
C ARG A 234 5.09 20.41 2.04
N VAL A 235 6.04 19.63 1.54
CA VAL A 235 7.40 20.08 1.17
C VAL A 235 7.98 19.16 0.10
N THR A 236 8.83 19.72 -0.78
CA THR A 236 9.71 18.95 -1.67
C THR A 236 11.14 19.12 -1.20
N VAL A 237 11.90 18.03 -1.09
CA VAL A 237 13.31 18.01 -0.68
C VAL A 237 14.14 17.18 -1.66
N ASN A 238 15.47 17.27 -1.60
CA ASN A 238 16.30 16.55 -2.56
C ASN A 238 16.31 15.04 -2.26
N THR A 239 16.68 14.65 -1.04
CA THR A 239 16.88 13.24 -0.64
C THR A 239 16.03 12.80 0.55
N VAL A 240 15.97 11.49 0.80
CA VAL A 240 15.38 10.92 2.03
C VAL A 240 16.08 11.41 3.31
N LEU A 241 17.39 11.71 3.26
CA LEU A 241 18.12 12.28 4.40
C LEU A 241 17.63 13.69 4.72
N ASP A 242 17.38 14.51 3.69
CA ASP A 242 16.79 15.84 3.85
C ASP A 242 15.37 15.78 4.40
N ALA A 243 14.58 14.76 4.02
CA ALA A 243 13.24 14.52 4.56
C ALA A 243 13.27 14.22 6.06
N VAL A 244 14.19 13.35 6.50
CA VAL A 244 14.41 13.03 7.92
C VAL A 244 14.89 14.27 8.69
N HIS A 245 15.86 15.02 8.15
CA HIS A 245 16.31 16.28 8.75
C HIS A 245 15.20 17.32 8.87
N HIS A 246 14.35 17.48 7.85
CA HIS A 246 13.20 18.38 7.87
C HIS A 246 12.20 18.00 8.96
N GLY A 247 11.83 16.72 9.06
CA GLY A 247 10.94 16.21 10.10
C GLY A 247 11.48 16.47 11.51
N ILE A 248 12.74 16.11 11.77
CA ILE A 248 13.42 16.37 13.05
C ILE A 248 13.44 17.86 13.37
N GLN A 249 13.82 18.72 12.42
CA GLN A 249 13.84 20.17 12.63
C GLN A 249 12.44 20.75 12.90
N ARG A 250 11.39 20.28 12.22
CA ARG A 250 10.00 20.72 12.47
C ARG A 250 9.54 20.35 13.88
N GLU A 251 9.80 19.13 14.35
CA GLU A 251 9.43 18.72 15.71
C GLU A 251 10.27 19.42 16.79
N MET A 252 11.56 19.65 16.57
CA MET A 252 12.38 20.43 17.51
C MET A 252 11.91 21.89 17.60
N ARG A 253 11.59 22.54 16.47
CA ARG A 253 11.01 23.90 16.46
C ARG A 253 9.65 23.95 17.17
N LYS A 254 8.76 22.97 16.94
CA LYS A 254 7.48 22.81 17.69
C LYS A 254 7.71 22.70 19.21
N LYS A 255 8.71 21.93 19.66
CA LYS A 255 9.05 21.78 21.09
C LYS A 255 9.56 23.08 21.70
N VAL A 256 10.42 23.81 21.00
CA VAL A 256 10.91 25.13 21.47
C VAL A 256 9.75 26.14 21.56
N VAL A 257 8.91 26.24 20.53
CA VAL A 257 7.77 27.19 20.52
C VAL A 257 6.72 26.86 21.59
N SER A 258 6.41 25.58 21.82
CA SER A 258 5.46 25.19 22.88
C SER A 258 6.03 25.39 24.29
N SER A 259 7.34 25.21 24.48
CA SER A 259 8.03 25.56 25.74
C SER A 259 7.98 27.08 26.00
N LEU A 260 8.33 27.90 25.00
CA LEU A 260 8.27 29.37 25.12
C LEU A 260 6.85 29.87 25.41
N LYS A 261 5.82 29.33 24.72
CA LYS A 261 4.42 29.69 25.01
C LYS A 261 4.00 29.35 26.43
N ARG A 262 4.42 28.20 26.96
CA ARG A 262 4.14 27.82 28.36
C ARG A 262 4.78 28.80 29.34
N ASN A 263 6.03 29.19 29.10
CA ASN A 263 6.75 30.11 29.99
C ASN A 263 6.15 31.53 29.98
N VAL A 264 5.69 32.03 28.82
CA VAL A 264 5.04 33.35 28.73
C VAL A 264 3.67 33.35 29.42
N LEU A 265 2.84 32.32 29.17
CA LEU A 265 1.50 32.24 29.79
C LEU A 265 1.60 32.02 31.31
N GLY A 266 2.50 31.14 31.77
CA GLY A 266 2.76 30.90 33.20
C GLY A 266 3.39 32.07 33.96
N GLN A 267 3.82 33.14 33.27
CA GLN A 267 4.23 34.39 33.91
C GLN A 267 3.08 35.38 34.09
N SER A 268 1.97 35.25 33.34
CA SER A 268 0.80 36.13 33.48
C SER A 268 -0.04 35.81 34.72
N GLU A 269 -0.04 34.56 35.20
CA GLU A 269 -0.82 34.14 36.38
C GLU A 269 -0.18 34.56 37.72
N CYS A 270 1.10 34.97 37.72
CA CYS A 270 1.84 35.35 38.94
C CYS A 270 1.78 36.86 39.27
N ALA A 271 1.13 37.69 38.44
CA ALA A 271 1.09 39.15 38.60
C ALA A 271 -0.28 39.63 39.10
N GLY A 272 -0.76 39.09 40.24
CA GLY A 272 -2.19 39.07 40.57
C GLY A 272 -2.67 39.44 41.99
N THR A 273 -1.82 39.57 43.01
CA THR A 273 -2.24 40.08 44.35
C THR A 273 -1.07 40.63 45.17
N GLU A 274 -0.90 41.95 45.21
CA GLU A 274 -0.22 42.64 46.32
C GLU A 274 -1.28 43.15 47.31
N THR A 275 -1.48 42.43 48.41
CA THR A 275 -2.33 42.89 49.52
C THR A 275 -1.49 43.68 50.52
N ASN A 276 -1.65 44.99 50.51
CA ASN A 276 -0.97 45.93 51.41
C ASN A 276 -1.38 45.65 52.88
N PRO A 277 -0.44 45.54 53.86
CA PRO A 277 -0.78 45.19 55.24
C PRO A 277 -1.41 46.35 56.01
N ALA A 278 -2.49 46.07 56.73
CA ALA A 278 -3.04 46.92 57.79
C ALA A 278 -2.67 46.36 59.17
N ILE A 279 -2.60 47.24 60.17
CA ILE A 279 -1.88 47.01 61.44
C ILE A 279 -2.84 47.17 62.63
N VAL A 280 -2.99 46.09 63.43
CA VAL A 280 -3.15 46.06 64.92
C VAL A 280 -4.43 46.70 65.51
N ASP A 281 -4.97 46.32 66.68
CA ASP A 281 -4.53 45.33 67.70
C ASP A 281 -5.00 43.87 67.41
N ASP A 282 -5.72 43.07 68.22
CA ASP A 282 -6.46 43.26 69.49
C ASP A 282 -6.47 41.93 70.33
N ASP A 283 -7.04 41.99 71.52
CA ASP A 283 -6.98 41.04 72.66
C ASP A 283 -7.56 39.62 72.45
N MET A 284 -6.83 38.58 72.88
CA MET A 284 -7.19 37.84 74.11
C MET A 284 -6.20 36.72 74.50
N LEU A 285 -6.08 36.51 75.82
CA LEU A 285 -5.13 35.62 76.49
C LEU A 285 -5.82 34.50 77.28
N VAL A 286 -5.06 33.42 77.55
CA VAL A 286 -5.18 32.53 78.74
C VAL A 286 -6.29 31.45 78.80
N SER A 287 -5.88 30.26 78.33
CA SER A 287 -5.86 28.98 79.08
C SER A 287 -7.06 28.02 79.18
N VAL A 288 -6.67 26.73 79.33
CA VAL A 288 -7.40 25.48 79.66
C VAL A 288 -8.31 24.93 78.57
#